data_AF-A0A926HXH1-F1
#
_entry.id   AF-A0A926HXH1-F1
#
_cell.length_a   1.000
_cell.length_b   1.000
_cell.length_c   1.000
_cell.angle_alpha   90.00
_cell.angle_beta   90.00
_cell.angle_gamma   90.00
#
_symmetry.space_group_name_H-M   'P 1'
#
loop_
_entity.id
_entity.type
_entity.pdbx_description
1 polymer ?
#
loop_
_entity_poly.entity_id
_entity_poly.type
_entity_poly.pdbx_seq_one_letter_code
_entity_poly.pdbx_strand_id
1 'polypeptide(L)'
;MTARQLEQIAALRERNYPYSFIGRELTLSPNTVKSICRRKGFRASGSRKTKWEKTTAVLCKNCRKPLPVDMRSDAVFCCESCRTEWRRNNRKIIQK
;
A
#
# COMPACT_ATOMS: atom_id res chain seq x y z
N MET A 1 -6.89 14.49 -2.68
CA MET A 1 -6.18 13.19 -2.80
C MET A 1 -4.70 13.47 -2.83
N THR A 2 -3.88 12.87 -1.96
CA THR A 2 -2.44 13.15 -1.92
C THR A 2 -1.67 12.32 -2.95
N ALA A 3 -0.51 12.82 -3.41
CA ALA A 3 0.37 12.07 -4.33
C ALA A 3 0.73 10.69 -3.76
N ARG A 4 1.01 10.62 -2.45
CA ARG A 4 1.30 9.39 -1.72
C ARG A 4 0.17 8.37 -1.78
N GLN A 5 -1.08 8.81 -1.62
CA GLN A 5 -2.25 7.92 -1.75
C GLN A 5 -2.42 7.40 -3.17
N LEU A 6 -2.13 8.20 -4.19
CA LEU A 6 -2.19 7.75 -5.58
C LEU A 6 -1.15 6.67 -5.86
N GLU A 7 0.08 6.83 -5.37
CA GLU A 7 1.11 5.80 -5.49
C GLU A 7 0.75 4.51 -4.76
N GLN A 8 0.13 4.62 -3.57
CA GLN A 8 -0.36 3.49 -2.81
C GLN A 8 -1.40 2.68 -3.59
N ILE A 9 -2.37 3.39 -4.17
CA ILE A 9 -3.41 2.78 -5.00
C ILE A 9 -2.78 2.10 -6.22
N ALA A 10 -1.83 2.76 -6.90
CA ALA A 10 -1.16 2.20 -8.06
C ALA A 10 -0.43 0.89 -7.72
N ALA A 11 0.40 0.91 -6.67
CA ALA A 11 1.20 -0.26 -6.27
C ALA A 11 0.36 -1.46 -5.81
N LEU A 12 -0.76 -1.19 -5.11
CA LEU A 12 -1.70 -2.25 -4.74
C LEU A 12 -2.49 -2.73 -5.95
N ARG A 13 -2.90 -1.83 -6.85
CA ARG A 13 -3.70 -2.20 -8.01
C ARG A 13 -2.89 -3.05 -8.98
N GLU A 14 -1.64 -2.69 -9.22
CA GLU A 14 -0.71 -3.41 -10.11
C GLU A 14 -0.53 -4.87 -9.69
N ARG A 15 -0.49 -5.16 -8.38
CA ARG A 15 -0.44 -6.53 -7.83
C ARG A 15 -1.79 -7.24 -7.78
N ASN A 16 -2.79 -6.70 -8.49
CA ASN A 16 -4.16 -7.22 -8.60
C ASN A 16 -4.89 -7.38 -7.26
N TYR A 17 -4.64 -6.46 -6.31
CA TYR A 17 -5.52 -6.33 -5.15
C TYR A 17 -6.88 -5.74 -5.56
N PRO A 18 -7.99 -6.23 -4.97
CA PRO A 18 -9.33 -5.73 -5.28
C PRO A 18 -9.55 -4.35 -4.65
N TYR A 19 -10.44 -3.56 -5.26
CA TYR A 19 -10.73 -2.20 -4.79
C TYR A 19 -11.22 -2.13 -3.34
N SER A 20 -11.93 -3.16 -2.86
CA SER A 20 -12.37 -3.26 -1.48
C SER A 20 -11.22 -3.37 -0.48
N PHE A 21 -10.18 -4.13 -0.83
CA PHE A 21 -8.98 -4.26 -0.01
C PHE A 21 -8.19 -2.94 0.02
N ILE A 22 -7.97 -2.35 -1.15
CA ILE A 22 -7.26 -1.07 -1.28
C ILE A 22 -7.99 0.04 -0.51
N GLY A 23 -9.32 0.07 -0.63
CA GLY A 23 -10.16 1.02 0.09
C GLY A 23 -10.02 0.87 1.59
N ARG A 24 -10.14 -0.35 2.11
CA ARG A 24 -9.97 -0.63 3.55
C ARG A 24 -8.60 -0.18 4.06
N GLU A 25 -7.53 -0.52 3.34
CA GLU A 25 -6.17 -0.24 3.78
C GLU A 25 -5.82 1.26 3.79
N LEU A 26 -6.38 2.01 2.85
CA LEU A 26 -6.12 3.45 2.71
C LEU A 26 -7.21 4.33 3.33
N THR A 27 -8.19 3.72 4.01
CA THR A 27 -9.38 4.39 4.57
C THR A 27 -10.14 5.19 3.50
N LEU A 28 -10.35 4.58 2.34
CA LEU A 28 -11.07 5.14 1.20
C LEU A 28 -12.26 4.25 0.83
N SER A 29 -13.27 4.86 0.20
CA SER A 29 -14.34 4.05 -0.38
C SER A 29 -13.82 3.25 -1.59
N PRO A 30 -14.30 2.01 -1.80
CA PRO A 30 -13.95 1.24 -3.00
C PRO A 30 -14.32 1.96 -4.30
N ASN A 31 -15.37 2.79 -4.27
CA ASN A 31 -15.79 3.63 -5.40
C ASN A 31 -14.78 4.74 -5.70
N THR A 32 -14.20 5.35 -4.67
CA THR A 32 -13.10 6.31 -4.81
C THR A 32 -11.89 5.66 -5.48
N VAL A 33 -11.49 4.47 -5.01
CA VAL A 33 -10.40 3.70 -5.61
C VAL A 33 -10.70 3.36 -7.07
N LYS A 34 -11.91 2.87 -7.37
CA LYS A 34 -12.36 2.56 -8.74
C LYS A 34 -12.27 3.78 -9.64
N SER A 35 -12.77 4.93 -9.19
CA SER A 35 -12.74 6.19 -9.94
C SER A 35 -11.31 6.65 -10.22
N ILE A 36 -10.42 6.55 -9.22
CA ILE A 36 -9.00 6.88 -9.35
C ILE A 36 -8.31 5.96 -10.36
N CYS A 37 -8.45 4.65 -10.21
CA CYS A 37 -7.85 3.68 -11.12
C CYS A 37 -8.31 3.90 -12.57
N ARG A 38 -9.59 4.26 -12.78
CA ARG A 38 -10.11 4.57 -14.12
C ARG A 38 -9.51 5.87 -14.69
N ARG A 39 -9.45 6.95 -13.91
CA ARG A 39 -8.94 8.26 -14.36
C ARG A 39 -7.42 8.27 -14.58
N LYS A 40 -6.67 7.53 -13.76
CA LYS A 40 -5.21 7.45 -13.81
C LYS A 40 -4.69 6.28 -14.66
N GLY A 41 -5.57 5.39 -15.11
CA GLY A 41 -5.19 4.22 -15.90
C GLY A 41 -4.44 3.14 -15.10
N PHE A 42 -4.67 3.03 -13.79
CA PHE A 42 -4.04 1.98 -12.98
C PHE A 42 -4.66 0.62 -13.30
N ARG A 43 -3.87 -0.24 -13.96
CA ARG A 43 -4.29 -1.58 -14.36
C ARG A 43 -3.79 -2.61 -13.36
N ALA A 44 -4.54 -3.70 -13.22
CA ALA A 44 -4.06 -4.85 -12.48
C ALA A 44 -3.24 -5.75 -13.39
N SER A 45 -2.15 -6.28 -12.86
CA SER A 45 -1.28 -7.24 -13.53
C SER A 45 -1.27 -8.58 -12.77
N GLY A 46 -1.18 -9.68 -13.50
CA GLY A 46 -1.15 -11.03 -12.94
C GLY A 46 -2.49 -11.51 -12.38
N SER A 47 -2.45 -12.58 -11.58
CA SER A 47 -3.64 -13.23 -11.02
C SER A 47 -4.25 -12.43 -9.88
N ARG A 48 -5.60 -12.43 -9.82
CA ARG A 48 -6.33 -11.78 -8.72
C ARG A 48 -5.98 -12.45 -7.40
N LYS A 49 -5.59 -11.65 -6.40
CA LYS A 49 -5.19 -12.16 -5.09
C LYS A 49 -6.34 -12.90 -4.37
N THR A 50 -6.01 -14.07 -3.84
CA THR A 50 -6.92 -14.93 -3.07
C THR A 50 -7.27 -14.31 -1.71
N LYS A 51 -8.22 -14.91 -0.97
CA LYS A 51 -8.56 -14.45 0.39
C LYS A 51 -7.36 -14.59 1.33
N TRP A 52 -6.61 -15.69 1.23
CA TRP A 52 -5.44 -15.96 2.08
C TRP A 52 -4.34 -14.92 1.86
N GLU A 53 -3.96 -14.65 0.61
CA GLU A 53 -2.95 -13.63 0.26
C GLU A 53 -3.33 -12.20 0.67
N LYS A 54 -4.62 -11.90 0.86
CA LYS A 54 -5.06 -10.60 1.40
C LYS A 54 -4.83 -10.52 2.90
N THR A 55 -5.07 -11.61 3.63
CA THR A 55 -4.89 -11.65 5.09
C THR A 55 -3.42 -11.73 5.46
N THR A 56 -2.60 -12.43 4.67
CA THR A 56 -1.15 -12.54 4.87
C THR A 56 -0.36 -11.45 4.15
N ALA A 57 -1.03 -10.48 3.50
CA ALA A 57 -0.37 -9.38 2.83
C ALA A 57 0.43 -8.55 3.85
N VAL A 58 1.75 -8.68 3.83
CA VAL A 58 2.63 -7.79 4.59
C VAL A 58 2.78 -6.50 3.81
N LEU A 59 2.32 -5.39 4.40
CA LEU A 59 2.39 -4.07 3.81
C LEU A 59 3.42 -3.21 4.53
N CYS A 60 4.11 -2.33 3.80
CA CYS A 60 5.07 -1.42 4.39
C CYS A 60 4.39 -0.46 5.38
N LYS A 61 4.94 -0.35 6.60
CA LYS A 61 4.44 0.57 7.65
C LYS A 61 4.44 2.05 7.24
N ASN A 62 5.36 2.46 6.36
CA ASN A 62 5.40 3.83 5.85
C ASN A 62 4.44 3.99 4.67
N CYS A 63 4.76 3.37 3.54
CA CYS A 63 4.11 3.67 2.28
C CYS A 63 2.94 2.75 1.96
N ARG A 64 2.59 1.74 2.79
CA ARG A 64 1.51 0.76 2.54
C ARG A 64 1.59 -0.02 1.22
N LYS A 65 2.73 0.05 0.53
CA LYS A 65 3.00 -0.80 -0.63
C LYS A 65 3.25 -2.24 -0.13
N PRO A 66 2.78 -3.28 -0.84
CA PRO A 66 3.08 -4.65 -0.49
C PRO A 66 4.58 -4.91 -0.48
N LEU A 67 5.04 -5.66 0.52
CA LEU A 67 6.42 -6.08 0.60
C LEU A 67 6.69 -7.14 -0.49
N PRO A 68 7.90 -7.13 -1.10
CA PRO A 68 8.34 -8.20 -1.98
C PRO A 68 8.35 -9.55 -1.25
N VAL A 69 8.08 -10.63 -1.98
CA VAL A 69 8.03 -12.00 -1.40
C VAL A 69 9.43 -12.48 -0.99
N ASP A 70 10.47 -11.94 -1.64
CA ASP A 70 11.88 -12.17 -1.37
C ASP A 70 12.41 -11.46 -0.11
N MET A 71 11.61 -10.57 0.50
CA MET A 71 12.02 -9.94 1.74
C MET A 71 11.91 -10.89 2.92
N ARG A 72 12.75 -10.63 3.95
CA ARG A 72 12.69 -11.38 5.20
C ARG A 72 11.30 -11.29 5.83
N SER A 73 10.89 -12.37 6.50
CA SER A 73 9.58 -12.49 7.14
C SER A 73 9.32 -11.43 8.22
N ASP A 74 10.38 -10.87 8.82
CA ASP A 74 10.33 -9.77 9.80
C ASP A 74 10.38 -8.38 9.16
N ALA A 75 10.45 -8.28 7.83
CA ALA A 75 10.53 -7.01 7.14
C ALA A 75 9.20 -6.23 7.26
N VAL A 76 9.31 -5.00 7.77
CA VAL A 76 8.16 -4.10 7.97
C VAL A 76 8.20 -2.87 7.04
N PHE A 77 9.29 -2.69 6.30
CA PHE A 77 9.50 -1.58 5.37
C PHE A 77 9.98 -2.10 4.02
N CYS A 78 9.42 -1.57 2.91
CA CYS A 78 9.81 -2.00 1.56
C CYS A 78 11.21 -1.53 1.14
N CYS A 79 11.78 -0.55 1.84
CA CYS A 79 13.11 0.01 1.57
C CYS A 79 13.59 0.85 2.76
N GLU A 80 14.90 1.12 2.80
CA GLU A 80 15.53 1.92 3.85
C GLU A 80 15.02 3.37 3.88
N SER A 81 14.66 3.94 2.72
CA SER A 81 14.05 5.27 2.65
C SER A 81 12.71 5.33 3.37
N CYS A 82 11.86 4.31 3.21
CA CYS A 82 10.60 4.20 3.95
C CYS A 82 10.81 4.04 5.47
N ARG A 83 11.84 3.30 5.88
CA ARG A 83 12.20 3.17 7.30
C ARG A 83 12.62 4.51 7.89
N THR A 84 13.51 5.23 7.21
CA THR A 84 14.00 6.55 7.65
C THR A 84 12.90 7.60 7.68
N GLU A 85 12.04 7.67 6.65
CA GLU A 85 10.93 8.63 6.61
C GLU A 85 9.89 8.35 7.70
N TRP A 86 9.57 7.08 7.93
CA TRP A 86 8.70 6.70 9.04
C TRP A 86 9.31 7.12 10.38
N ARG A 87 10.62 6.88 10.61
CA ARG A 87 11.31 7.37 11.80
C ARG A 87 11.23 8.89 11.93
N ARG A 88 11.41 9.67 10.85
CA ARG A 88 11.32 11.15 10.89
C ARG A 88 9.91 11.64 11.24
N ASN A 89 8.89 11.07 10.62
CA ASN A 89 7.50 11.46 10.86
C ASN A 89 7.02 11.07 12.27
N ASN A 90 7.50 9.94 12.80
CA ASN A 90 7.15 9.50 14.15
C ASN A 90 8.08 10.10 15.23
N ARG A 91 9.28 10.59 14.89
CA ARG A 91 10.17 11.29 15.83
C ARG A 91 9.63 12.64 16.29
N LYS A 92 8.75 13.29 15.51
CA LYS A 92 8.06 14.52 15.94
C LYS A 92 7.11 14.32 17.14
N ILE A 93 6.87 13.08 17.57
CA ILE A 93 6.08 12.75 18.77
C ILE A 93 6.96 12.73 20.05
N ILE A 94 8.29 12.81 19.92
CA ILE A 94 9.25 12.82 21.03
C ILE A 94 9.88 14.22 21.17
N GLN A 95 9.07 15.26 21.28
CA GLN A 95 9.46 16.49 21.96
C GLN A 95 8.33 16.86 22.90
N LYS A 96 8.49 16.46 24.17
CA LYS A 96 7.70 16.93 25.29
C LYS A 96 8.69 17.39 26.36
#